data_AF-A0A7X6FQE7-F1
#
_entry.id   AF-A0A7X6FQE7-F1
#
_cell.length_a   1.000
_cell.length_b   1.000
_cell.length_c   1.000
_cell.angle_alpha   90.00
_cell.angle_beta   90.00
_cell.angle_gamma   90.00
#
_symmetry.space_group_name_H-M   'P 1'
#
loop_
_entity.id
_entity.type
_entity.pdbx_description
1 polymer ?
#
loop_
_entity_poly.entity_id
_entity_poly.type
_entity_poly.pdbx_seq_one_letter_code
_entity_poly.pdbx_strand_id
1 'polypeptide(L)'
;MSLFNKWKKVCFSGTGLDFDGGVYLLARMMVQDGEVYVRRRVRSRGDGFPVPLQLQILESEYCDWTKQGVPPGNPGNRIIQGVEFDAVGNRRGYWMFNDHPKSGLSYLTGGLDSVVSKFIPENEIAHLYEPQNNQVHGVPWLHSVMNEIRDLKDYELAENIRKKVESCMVGMVIPGDEDVDESDPNIGLDETADKADPVGVTDIYGFPFERMEPGMFGVLRGGKDIKFNSPAISAGVEAYIRTRQRSIAAGVRMPYEIMTGDFSQANFASGKLGLLAYQNFVEIVQWHFIIPMVLQKIWGWFIQAAILDGSIPKTWNEEVEWVPPEVASITRLDDARADLIEMRIGKRSPQEVIASTGRDPMTVLNEFDQWNQAVDKTASKVVFDSDPRKVTSQGQSQWVQEGDSNTGGSNAKSP
;
A
#
# COMPACT_ATOMS: atom_id res chain seq x y z
N MET A 1 17.72 12.38 -19.80
CA MET A 1 16.42 11.70 -19.54
C MET A 1 16.09 10.51 -20.47
N SER A 2 16.36 10.58 -21.79
CA SER A 2 15.95 9.51 -22.73
C SER A 2 16.53 8.12 -22.43
N LEU A 3 17.77 8.04 -21.91
CA LEU A 3 18.41 6.76 -21.53
C LEU A 3 17.73 6.11 -20.32
N PHE A 4 17.49 6.88 -19.27
CA PHE A 4 16.81 6.39 -18.06
C PHE A 4 15.40 5.89 -18.40
N ASN A 5 14.65 6.60 -19.25
CA ASN A 5 13.32 6.17 -19.70
C ASN A 5 13.31 4.85 -20.50
N LYS A 6 14.42 4.49 -21.16
CA LYS A 6 14.57 3.18 -21.80
C LYS A 6 14.91 2.11 -20.78
N TRP A 7 15.86 2.39 -19.89
CA TRP A 7 16.30 1.45 -18.86
C TRP A 7 15.20 1.13 -17.84
N LYS A 8 14.40 2.12 -17.45
CA LYS A 8 13.35 1.96 -16.43
C LYS A 8 12.32 0.87 -16.79
N LYS A 9 12.14 0.56 -18.08
CA LYS A 9 11.23 -0.49 -18.56
C LYS A 9 11.74 -1.92 -18.33
N VAL A 10 13.04 -2.09 -18.10
CA VAL A 10 13.72 -3.41 -18.01
C VAL A 10 14.63 -3.51 -16.78
N CYS A 11 14.48 -2.58 -15.84
CA CYS A 11 15.42 -2.40 -14.73
C CYS A 11 15.38 -3.54 -13.70
N PHE A 12 14.24 -4.18 -13.48
CA PHE A 12 14.11 -5.26 -12.49
C PHE A 12 14.33 -6.66 -13.11
N SER A 13 14.99 -7.53 -12.36
CA SER A 13 15.22 -8.92 -12.74
C SER A 13 14.14 -9.83 -12.15
N GLY A 14 13.55 -10.70 -12.99
CA GLY A 14 12.65 -11.79 -12.56
C GLY A 14 11.21 -11.39 -12.23
N THR A 15 10.91 -10.11 -11.99
CA THR A 15 9.55 -9.65 -11.61
C THR A 15 8.63 -9.33 -12.78
N GLY A 16 9.19 -9.01 -13.95
CA GLY A 16 8.41 -8.54 -15.11
C GLY A 16 7.81 -7.13 -14.92
N LEU A 17 8.18 -6.43 -13.85
CA LEU A 17 7.73 -5.07 -13.55
C LEU A 17 8.69 -4.04 -14.17
N ASP A 18 8.14 -2.89 -14.56
CA ASP A 18 8.93 -1.71 -14.83
C ASP A 18 9.38 -1.04 -13.52
N PHE A 19 10.10 0.08 -13.64
CA PHE A 19 10.60 0.82 -12.49
C PHE A 19 9.49 1.25 -11.54
N ASP A 20 8.40 1.79 -12.09
CA ASP A 20 7.30 2.35 -11.31
C ASP A 20 6.54 1.22 -10.57
N GLY A 21 6.28 0.10 -11.23
CA GLY A 21 5.71 -1.10 -10.62
C GLY A 21 6.63 -1.75 -9.58
N GLY A 22 7.95 -1.71 -9.80
CA GLY A 22 8.91 -2.20 -8.82
C GLY A 22 9.01 -1.31 -7.59
N VAL A 23 8.98 0.03 -7.73
CA VAL A 23 8.90 0.96 -6.59
C VAL A 23 7.62 0.72 -5.79
N TYR A 24 6.49 0.47 -6.45
CA TYR A 24 5.26 0.06 -5.77
C TYR A 24 5.42 -1.25 -4.99
N LEU A 25 6.07 -2.27 -5.59
CA LEU A 25 6.34 -3.53 -4.90
C LEU A 25 7.24 -3.33 -3.66
N LEU A 26 8.26 -2.48 -3.75
CA LEU A 26 9.12 -2.14 -2.61
C LEU A 26 8.34 -1.47 -1.47
N ALA A 27 7.51 -0.48 -1.81
CA ALA A 27 6.65 0.19 -0.83
C ALA A 27 5.70 -0.81 -0.16
N ARG A 28 5.09 -1.71 -0.95
CA ARG A 28 4.21 -2.77 -0.43
C ARG A 28 4.94 -3.71 0.53
N MET A 29 6.13 -4.18 0.17
CA MET A 29 6.92 -5.09 1.02
C MET A 29 7.38 -4.40 2.30
N MET A 30 7.77 -3.13 2.25
CA MET A 30 8.07 -2.35 3.45
C MET A 30 6.88 -2.28 4.41
N VAL A 31 5.66 -2.06 3.89
CA VAL A 31 4.45 -2.01 4.74
C VAL A 31 4.09 -3.38 5.31
N GLN A 32 4.15 -4.43 4.48
CA GLN A 32 3.72 -5.79 4.82
C GLN A 32 4.72 -6.53 5.70
N ASP A 33 5.99 -6.51 5.31
CA ASP A 33 7.07 -7.31 5.91
C ASP A 33 7.97 -6.44 6.81
N GLY A 34 7.82 -5.11 6.77
CA GLY A 34 8.58 -4.14 7.57
C GLY A 34 9.82 -3.60 6.89
N GLU A 35 10.46 -4.43 6.06
CA GLU A 35 11.68 -4.09 5.34
C GLU A 35 11.79 -4.82 3.99
N VAL A 36 12.60 -4.26 3.09
CA VAL A 36 12.95 -4.89 1.82
C VAL A 36 14.35 -4.47 1.37
N TYR A 37 15.05 -5.37 0.70
CA TYR A 37 16.37 -5.12 0.15
C TYR A 37 16.33 -5.07 -1.38
N VAL A 38 17.05 -4.12 -1.98
CA VAL A 38 17.30 -4.08 -3.41
C VAL A 38 18.78 -4.28 -3.63
N ARG A 39 19.15 -5.31 -4.39
CA ARG A 39 20.52 -5.59 -4.77
C ARG A 39 20.77 -5.18 -6.22
N ARG A 40 21.85 -4.43 -6.46
CA ARG A 40 22.32 -4.18 -7.83
C ARG A 40 22.95 -5.43 -8.43
N ARG A 41 22.63 -5.72 -9.69
CA ARG A 41 23.20 -6.80 -10.49
C ARG A 41 23.81 -6.20 -11.75
N VAL A 42 25.14 -6.14 -11.77
CA VAL A 42 25.88 -5.74 -12.97
C VAL A 42 25.71 -6.83 -14.03
N ARG A 43 25.36 -6.41 -15.25
CA ARG A 43 25.13 -7.31 -16.39
C ARG A 43 26.26 -7.19 -17.41
N SER A 44 26.36 -8.16 -18.30
CA SER A 44 27.30 -8.07 -19.42
C SER A 44 26.68 -7.19 -20.50
N ARG A 45 27.52 -6.48 -21.28
CA ARG A 45 27.04 -5.73 -22.45
C ARG A 45 26.36 -6.63 -23.50
N GLY A 46 26.73 -7.91 -23.54
CA GLY A 46 26.11 -8.91 -24.42
C GLY A 46 24.65 -9.21 -24.11
N ASP A 47 24.16 -8.84 -22.92
CA ASP A 47 22.78 -9.14 -22.49
C ASP A 47 21.74 -8.20 -23.15
N GLY A 48 22.18 -7.17 -23.89
CA GLY A 48 21.31 -6.31 -24.70
C GLY A 48 20.51 -5.26 -23.93
N PHE A 49 20.81 -5.04 -22.65
CA PHE A 49 20.16 -4.00 -21.84
C PHE A 49 20.63 -2.58 -22.25
N PRO A 50 19.76 -1.55 -22.16
CA PRO A 50 20.15 -0.16 -22.45
C PRO A 50 21.29 0.36 -21.59
N VAL A 51 21.38 -0.13 -20.36
CA VAL A 51 22.49 0.07 -19.42
C VAL A 51 22.74 -1.30 -18.78
N PRO A 52 24.00 -1.75 -18.62
CA PRO A 52 24.36 -3.09 -18.10
C PRO A 52 24.14 -3.21 -16.58
N LEU A 53 22.93 -2.90 -16.13
CA LEU A 53 22.49 -2.91 -14.74
C LEU A 53 21.07 -3.45 -14.66
N GLN A 54 20.86 -4.37 -13.74
CA GLN A 54 19.54 -4.75 -13.26
C GLN A 54 19.47 -4.65 -11.74
N LEU A 55 18.26 -4.58 -11.23
CA LEU A 55 17.93 -4.55 -9.82
C LEU A 55 17.23 -5.86 -9.46
N GLN A 56 17.64 -6.46 -8.35
CA GLN A 56 16.99 -7.62 -7.79
C GLN A 56 16.33 -7.19 -6.47
N ILE A 57 15.03 -7.43 -6.37
CA ILE A 57 14.29 -7.25 -5.12
C ILE A 57 14.50 -8.52 -4.29
N LEU A 58 14.88 -8.35 -3.04
CA LEU A 58 15.17 -9.40 -2.08
C LEU A 58 14.28 -9.20 -0.86
N GLU A 59 13.54 -10.25 -0.51
CA GLU A 59 12.75 -10.32 0.71
C GLU A 59 13.64 -10.22 1.95
N SER A 60 13.06 -9.81 3.08
CA SER A 60 13.76 -9.64 4.36
C SER A 60 14.48 -10.92 4.82
N GLU A 61 13.91 -12.07 4.47
CA GLU A 61 14.43 -13.41 4.80
C GLU A 61 15.76 -13.75 4.14
N TYR A 62 16.15 -13.06 3.05
CA TYR A 62 17.48 -13.26 2.47
C TYR A 62 18.59 -12.81 3.42
N CYS A 63 18.31 -11.92 4.37
CA CYS A 63 19.27 -11.53 5.38
C CYS A 63 19.35 -12.60 6.49
N ASP A 64 20.57 -12.99 6.87
CA ASP A 64 20.80 -13.98 7.90
C ASP A 64 20.72 -13.37 9.31
N TRP A 65 19.50 -13.29 9.84
CA TRP A 65 19.21 -12.71 11.16
C TRP A 65 19.88 -13.48 12.32
N THR A 66 20.28 -14.74 12.07
CA THR A 66 20.93 -15.57 13.08
C THR A 66 22.41 -15.22 13.25
N LYS A 67 23.00 -14.50 12.29
CA LYS A 67 24.41 -14.13 12.30
C LYS A 67 24.68 -12.98 13.26
N GLN A 68 25.56 -13.23 14.22
CA GLN A 68 25.92 -12.32 15.31
C GLN A 68 27.42 -12.41 15.61
N GLY A 69 27.99 -11.35 16.18
CA GLY A 69 29.34 -11.40 16.76
C GLY A 69 30.35 -10.55 16.00
N VAL A 70 31.58 -11.04 15.86
CA VAL A 70 32.69 -10.33 15.20
C VAL A 70 32.94 -10.98 13.84
N PRO A 71 33.00 -10.22 12.73
CA PRO A 71 33.21 -10.79 11.42
C PRO A 71 34.63 -11.35 11.26
N PRO A 72 34.80 -12.43 10.47
CA PRO A 72 36.12 -12.94 10.13
C PRO A 72 36.93 -11.88 9.37
N GLY A 73 38.14 -11.57 9.84
CA GLY A 73 39.07 -10.66 9.15
C GLY A 73 38.99 -9.18 9.56
N ASN A 74 37.94 -8.74 10.28
CA ASN A 74 37.85 -7.37 10.80
C ASN A 74 37.42 -7.36 12.28
N PRO A 75 38.37 -7.49 13.23
CA PRO A 75 38.06 -7.60 14.65
C PRO A 75 37.36 -6.38 15.27
N GLY A 76 37.47 -5.21 14.63
CA GLY A 76 36.84 -3.96 15.07
C GLY A 76 35.39 -3.77 14.62
N ASN A 77 34.90 -4.63 13.73
CA ASN A 77 33.52 -4.57 13.26
C ASN A 77 32.61 -5.45 14.13
N ARG A 78 31.31 -5.19 14.07
CA ARG A 78 30.31 -5.98 14.80
C ARG A 78 29.17 -6.37 13.86
N ILE A 79 28.83 -7.65 13.87
CA ILE A 79 27.63 -8.17 13.22
C ILE A 79 26.49 -8.20 14.23
N ILE A 80 25.38 -7.57 13.86
CA ILE A 80 24.12 -7.60 14.59
C ILE A 80 23.02 -8.03 13.62
N GLN A 81 22.41 -9.18 13.87
CA GLN A 81 21.29 -9.73 13.09
C GLN A 81 21.57 -9.77 11.57
N GLY A 82 22.77 -10.21 11.18
CA GLY A 82 23.15 -10.29 9.76
C GLY A 82 23.57 -8.96 9.13
N VAL A 83 23.51 -7.82 9.84
CA VAL A 83 24.08 -6.55 9.38
C VAL A 83 25.43 -6.32 10.03
N GLU A 84 26.45 -6.02 9.23
CA GLU A 84 27.78 -5.68 9.74
C GLU A 84 27.97 -4.17 9.86
N PHE A 85 28.43 -3.74 11.03
CA PHE A 85 28.71 -2.35 11.37
C PHE A 85 30.21 -2.15 11.60
N ASP A 86 30.72 -0.97 11.24
CA ASP A 86 32.07 -0.55 11.62
C ASP A 86 32.15 -0.15 13.11
N ALA A 87 33.36 0.14 13.59
CA ALA A 87 33.59 0.56 14.97
C ALA A 87 32.89 1.88 15.35
N VAL A 88 32.47 2.69 14.36
CA VAL A 88 31.77 3.97 14.56
C VAL A 88 30.25 3.78 14.58
N GLY A 89 29.75 2.65 14.04
CA GLY A 89 28.34 2.31 13.94
C GLY A 89 27.74 2.49 12.54
N ASN A 90 28.54 2.75 11.50
CA ASN A 90 28.04 2.80 10.13
C ASN A 90 27.86 1.38 9.58
N ARG A 91 26.80 1.17 8.79
CA ARG A 91 26.56 -0.09 8.08
C ARG A 91 27.65 -0.30 7.01
N ARG A 92 28.36 -1.43 7.10
CA ARG A 92 29.40 -1.84 6.12
C ARG A 92 28.87 -2.81 5.08
N GLY A 93 27.89 -3.61 5.45
CA GLY A 93 27.28 -4.57 4.54
C GLY A 93 26.31 -5.51 5.24
N TYR A 94 25.85 -6.49 4.47
CA TYR A 94 24.81 -7.42 4.84
C TYR A 94 25.29 -8.84 4.59
N TRP A 95 24.99 -9.73 5.52
CA TRP A 95 25.18 -11.16 5.36
C TRP A 95 23.89 -11.75 4.81
N MET A 96 23.93 -12.18 3.55
CA MET A 96 22.75 -12.67 2.84
C MET A 96 22.96 -14.08 2.28
N PHE A 97 21.89 -14.85 2.23
CA PHE A 97 21.84 -16.14 1.56
C PHE A 97 21.86 -15.95 0.03
N ASN A 98 22.41 -16.94 -0.69
CA ASN A 98 22.43 -16.88 -2.16
C ASN A 98 21.05 -17.15 -2.76
N ASP A 99 20.29 -18.01 -2.09
CA ASP A 99 18.94 -18.43 -2.45
C ASP A 99 17.99 -18.18 -1.29
N HIS A 100 16.69 -18.17 -1.57
CA HIS A 100 15.67 -17.97 -0.54
C HIS A 100 15.71 -19.12 0.48
N PRO A 101 15.93 -18.86 1.78
CA PRO A 101 16.17 -19.91 2.78
C PRO A 101 14.93 -20.79 3.05
N LYS A 102 13.73 -20.30 2.75
CA LYS A 102 12.48 -21.10 2.81
C LYS A 102 12.07 -21.72 1.48
N SER A 103 12.87 -21.57 0.43
CA SER A 103 12.62 -22.28 -0.83
C SER A 103 12.98 -23.76 -0.66
N GLY A 104 11.99 -24.64 -0.69
CA GLY A 104 12.22 -26.10 -0.64
C GLY A 104 13.13 -26.60 -1.75
N LEU A 105 13.19 -25.89 -2.88
CA LEU A 105 14.10 -26.19 -3.99
C LEU A 105 15.57 -25.92 -3.62
N SER A 106 15.82 -24.89 -2.83
CA SER A 106 17.18 -24.45 -2.48
C SER A 106 17.94 -25.46 -1.61
N TYR A 107 17.21 -26.22 -0.77
CA TYR A 107 17.77 -27.38 -0.05
C TYR A 107 18.08 -28.57 -0.96
N LEU A 108 17.35 -28.72 -2.06
CA LEU A 108 17.47 -29.86 -2.98
C LEU A 108 18.54 -29.65 -4.06
N THR A 109 18.73 -28.41 -4.52
CA THR A 109 19.62 -28.09 -5.66
C THR A 109 20.85 -27.25 -5.30
N GLY A 110 20.83 -26.52 -4.19
CA GLY A 110 21.85 -25.52 -3.83
C GLY A 110 23.02 -26.02 -2.98
N GLY A 111 22.98 -27.27 -2.50
CA GLY A 111 24.01 -27.83 -1.62
C GLY A 111 24.15 -27.08 -0.29
N LEU A 112 25.28 -27.24 0.42
CA LEU A 112 25.57 -26.50 1.66
C LEU A 112 25.73 -24.98 1.42
N ASP A 113 26.03 -24.58 0.18
CA ASP A 113 26.34 -23.19 -0.22
C ASP A 113 25.10 -22.28 -0.31
N SER A 114 23.90 -22.85 -0.38
CA SER A 114 22.63 -22.10 -0.25
C SER A 114 22.29 -21.76 1.20
N VAL A 115 22.80 -22.54 2.15
CA VAL A 115 22.57 -22.38 3.60
C VAL A 115 23.62 -21.47 4.25
N VAL A 116 24.71 -21.14 3.56
CA VAL A 116 25.77 -20.26 4.08
C VAL A 116 25.57 -18.83 3.59
N SER A 117 25.40 -17.91 4.53
CA SER A 117 25.32 -16.48 4.24
C SER A 117 26.68 -15.89 3.85
N LYS A 118 26.71 -15.10 2.78
CA LYS A 118 27.89 -14.40 2.25
C LYS A 118 27.78 -12.90 2.52
N PHE A 119 28.92 -12.28 2.79
CA PHE A 119 28.99 -10.83 3.00
C PHE A 119 28.81 -10.09 1.67
N ILE A 120 27.90 -9.13 1.64
CA ILE A 120 27.65 -8.22 0.52
C ILE A 120 27.87 -6.80 1.02
N PRO A 121 28.71 -6.00 0.35
CA PRO A 121 28.98 -4.63 0.77
C PRO A 121 27.73 -3.74 0.68
N GLU A 122 27.67 -2.74 1.55
CA GLU A 122 26.53 -1.81 1.63
C GLU A 122 26.28 -1.07 0.31
N ASN A 123 27.32 -0.80 -0.47
CA ASN A 123 27.20 -0.11 -1.76
C ASN A 123 26.50 -0.94 -2.85
N GLU A 124 26.28 -2.24 -2.63
CA GLU A 124 25.51 -3.12 -3.52
C GLU A 124 24.04 -3.25 -3.10
N ILE A 125 23.68 -2.78 -1.90
CA ILE A 125 22.37 -2.97 -1.30
C ILE A 125 21.72 -1.62 -0.95
N ALA A 126 20.46 -1.47 -1.34
CA ALA A 126 19.57 -0.46 -0.83
C ALA A 126 18.60 -1.15 0.13
N HIS A 127 18.60 -0.73 1.40
CA HIS A 127 17.77 -1.30 2.44
C HIS A 127 16.66 -0.31 2.77
N LEU A 128 15.42 -0.65 2.43
CA LEU A 128 14.23 0.16 2.67
C LEU A 128 13.49 -0.35 3.90
N TYR A 129 13.35 0.50 4.91
CA TYR A 129 12.59 0.26 6.12
C TYR A 129 12.27 1.58 6.80
N GLU A 130 11.29 1.60 7.70
CA GLU A 130 11.04 2.74 8.59
C GLU A 130 12.00 2.66 9.79
N PRO A 131 12.99 3.57 9.91
CA PRO A 131 13.99 3.49 10.97
C PRO A 131 13.42 3.93 12.32
N GLN A 132 13.69 3.15 13.36
CA GLN A 132 13.47 3.53 14.75
C GLN A 132 14.79 3.53 15.52
N ASN A 133 14.81 4.17 16.69
CA ASN A 133 16.03 4.29 17.50
C ASN A 133 16.57 2.90 17.87
N ASN A 134 17.85 2.65 17.60
CA ASN A 134 18.56 1.38 17.84
C ASN A 134 18.01 0.14 17.10
N GLN A 135 17.20 0.32 16.06
CA GLN A 135 16.66 -0.80 15.30
C GLN A 135 17.53 -1.15 14.08
N VAL A 136 17.85 -2.44 13.91
CA VAL A 136 18.64 -2.93 12.77
C VAL A 136 17.77 -3.26 11.56
N HIS A 137 16.56 -3.74 11.81
CA HIS A 137 15.59 -4.20 10.82
C HIS A 137 14.33 -3.35 10.83
N GLY A 138 13.53 -3.40 9.78
CA GLY A 138 12.18 -2.83 9.78
C GLY A 138 11.17 -3.67 10.56
N VAL A 139 10.08 -3.05 11.01
CA VAL A 139 8.93 -3.74 11.62
C VAL A 139 7.69 -3.53 10.74
N PRO A 140 6.90 -4.59 10.47
CA PRO A 140 5.64 -4.47 9.75
C PRO A 140 4.74 -3.39 10.33
N TRP A 141 4.14 -2.56 9.48
CA TRP A 141 3.31 -1.44 9.96
C TRP A 141 2.03 -1.89 10.66
N LEU A 142 1.55 -3.09 10.31
CA LEU A 142 0.38 -3.73 10.92
C LEU A 142 0.68 -4.36 12.28
N HIS A 143 1.93 -4.32 12.76
CA HIS A 143 2.34 -4.96 14.01
C HIS A 143 1.55 -4.46 15.23
N SER A 144 1.28 -3.15 15.32
CA SER A 144 0.59 -2.52 16.45
C SER A 144 -0.88 -2.95 16.62
N VAL A 145 -1.54 -3.35 15.51
CA VAL A 145 -2.97 -3.67 15.46
C VAL A 145 -3.24 -5.15 15.21
N MET A 146 -2.22 -6.00 15.23
CA MET A 146 -2.35 -7.41 14.87
C MET A 146 -3.37 -8.15 15.74
N ASN A 147 -3.36 -7.88 17.05
CA ASN A 147 -4.33 -8.45 17.99
C ASN A 147 -5.74 -7.89 17.72
N GLU A 148 -5.87 -6.59 17.47
CA GLU A 148 -7.16 -5.94 17.17
C GLU A 148 -7.83 -6.55 15.93
N ILE A 149 -7.04 -6.81 14.87
CA ILE A 149 -7.50 -7.46 13.64
C ILE A 149 -7.98 -8.89 13.93
N ARG A 150 -7.21 -9.65 14.73
CA ARG A 150 -7.59 -11.00 15.12
C ARG A 150 -8.89 -11.01 15.92
N ASP A 151 -8.99 -10.17 16.94
CA ASP A 151 -10.18 -10.09 17.80
C ASP A 151 -11.43 -9.69 17.02
N LEU A 152 -11.29 -8.77 16.04
CA LEU A 152 -12.38 -8.40 15.14
C LEU A 152 -12.85 -9.60 14.31
N LYS A 153 -11.91 -10.37 13.74
CA LYS A 153 -12.23 -11.58 12.97
C LYS A 153 -12.91 -12.66 13.83
N ASP A 154 -12.42 -12.87 15.05
CA ASP A 154 -12.99 -13.83 15.99
C ASP A 154 -14.40 -13.41 16.42
N TYR A 155 -14.62 -12.11 16.64
CA TYR A 155 -15.95 -11.54 16.91
C TYR A 155 -16.91 -11.75 15.72
N GLU A 156 -16.51 -11.40 14.49
CA GLU A 156 -17.34 -11.60 13.30
C GLU A 156 -17.73 -13.08 13.11
N LEU A 157 -16.81 -14.00 13.40
CA LEU A 157 -17.08 -15.43 13.38
C LEU A 157 -18.12 -15.83 14.46
N ALA A 158 -17.97 -15.33 15.68
CA ALA A 158 -18.92 -15.58 16.76
C ALA A 158 -20.31 -15.02 16.44
N GLU A 159 -20.39 -13.82 15.88
CA GLU A 159 -21.63 -13.20 15.40
C GLU A 159 -22.30 -14.04 14.31
N ASN A 160 -21.52 -14.57 13.37
CA ASN A 160 -22.03 -15.45 12.31
C ASN A 160 -22.54 -16.79 12.87
N ILE A 161 -21.87 -17.37 13.85
CA ILE A 161 -22.34 -18.58 14.54
C ILE A 161 -23.64 -18.28 15.28
N ARG A 162 -23.72 -17.15 16.01
CA ARG A 162 -24.95 -16.76 16.70
C ARG A 162 -26.10 -16.58 15.73
N LYS A 163 -25.91 -15.90 14.59
CA LYS A 163 -26.93 -15.76 13.54
C LYS A 163 -27.38 -17.10 12.97
N LYS A 164 -26.46 -18.08 12.83
CA LYS A 164 -26.82 -19.45 12.43
C LYS A 164 -27.72 -20.12 13.48
N VAL A 165 -27.39 -19.99 14.76
CA VAL A 165 -28.21 -20.52 15.87
C VAL A 165 -29.56 -19.78 15.97
N GLU A 166 -29.58 -18.46 15.77
CA GLU A 166 -30.81 -17.66 15.68
C GLU A 166 -31.71 -18.11 14.53
N SER A 167 -31.10 -18.52 13.41
CA SER A 167 -31.83 -19.07 12.26
C SER A 167 -32.29 -20.52 12.46
N CYS A 168 -31.79 -21.21 13.49
CA CYS A 168 -32.28 -22.52 13.86
C CYS A 168 -33.57 -22.37 14.67
N MET A 169 -34.71 -22.40 13.99
CA MET A 169 -36.00 -22.58 14.67
C MET A 169 -36.11 -24.03 15.11
N VAL A 170 -36.07 -24.25 16.44
CA VAL A 170 -36.23 -25.56 17.06
C VAL A 170 -37.48 -25.52 17.92
N GLY A 171 -38.45 -26.36 17.58
CA GLY A 171 -39.63 -26.61 18.39
C GLY A 171 -39.43 -27.87 19.23
N MET A 172 -39.52 -27.75 20.55
CA MET A 172 -39.52 -28.90 21.45
C MET A 172 -40.95 -29.17 21.91
N VAL A 173 -41.44 -30.38 21.63
CA VAL A 173 -42.76 -30.80 22.07
C VAL A 173 -42.65 -31.31 23.51
N ILE A 174 -43.32 -30.68 24.47
CA ILE A 174 -43.26 -31.03 25.91
C ILE A 174 -44.59 -31.68 26.32
N PRO A 175 -44.60 -32.67 27.24
CA PRO A 175 -45.84 -33.19 27.82
C PRO A 175 -46.64 -32.07 28.47
N GLY A 176 -47.94 -31.99 28.18
CA GLY A 176 -48.83 -31.03 28.83
C GLY A 176 -49.11 -31.45 30.28
N ASP A 177 -49.30 -30.47 31.16
CA ASP A 177 -49.55 -30.69 32.60
C ASP A 177 -50.97 -31.22 32.91
N GLU A 178 -51.82 -31.48 31.91
CA GLU A 178 -53.19 -31.94 32.15
C GLU A 178 -53.57 -33.19 31.30
N ASP A 179 -54.17 -34.11 32.05
CA ASP A 179 -54.84 -35.36 31.67
C ASP A 179 -53.93 -36.48 31.15
N VAL A 180 -53.38 -37.22 32.13
CA VAL A 180 -53.15 -38.67 32.01
C VAL A 180 -54.53 -39.31 31.92
N ASP A 181 -54.97 -39.63 30.70
CA ASP A 181 -56.11 -40.51 30.50
C ASP A 181 -55.63 -41.94 30.81
N GLU A 182 -56.03 -42.46 31.95
CA GLU A 182 -55.68 -43.82 32.44
C GLU A 182 -56.17 -44.95 31.52
N SER A 183 -56.82 -44.63 30.39
CA SER A 183 -57.41 -45.60 29.47
C SER A 183 -56.64 -45.82 28.15
N ASP A 184 -55.50 -45.16 27.92
CA ASP A 184 -54.67 -45.41 26.72
C ASP A 184 -53.75 -46.65 26.92
N PRO A 185 -53.97 -47.78 26.20
CA PRO A 185 -53.21 -49.01 26.40
C PRO A 185 -51.77 -48.95 25.88
N ASN A 186 -51.32 -47.82 25.33
CA ASN A 186 -49.95 -47.65 24.86
C ASN A 186 -48.98 -47.09 25.92
N ILE A 187 -49.45 -46.91 27.17
CA ILE A 187 -48.61 -46.56 28.32
C ILE A 187 -48.16 -47.86 29.02
N GLY A 188 -47.18 -48.54 28.41
CA GLY A 188 -46.51 -49.66 29.05
C GLY A 188 -45.42 -49.18 30.00
N LEU A 189 -45.74 -48.98 31.28
CA LEU A 189 -44.75 -48.97 32.37
C LEU A 189 -45.32 -49.71 33.58
N ASP A 190 -44.74 -50.89 33.83
CA ASP A 190 -44.85 -51.65 35.06
C ASP A 190 -44.07 -50.89 36.15
N GLU A 191 -44.72 -50.55 37.27
CA GLU A 191 -44.15 -49.78 38.39
C GLU A 191 -43.22 -50.61 39.28
N THR A 192 -42.23 -51.28 38.70
CA THR A 192 -41.13 -51.86 39.47
C THR A 192 -39.80 -51.70 38.72
N ALA A 193 -39.21 -50.52 38.81
CA ALA A 193 -37.79 -50.35 38.57
C ALA A 193 -37.24 -49.21 39.42
N ASP A 194 -36.19 -49.53 40.16
CA ASP A 194 -35.32 -48.60 40.88
C ASP A 194 -35.00 -47.34 40.07
N LYS A 195 -34.87 -46.22 40.77
CA LYS A 195 -34.43 -44.90 40.27
C LYS A 195 -33.41 -45.03 39.13
N ALA A 196 -33.89 -44.91 37.89
CA ALA A 196 -33.06 -44.91 36.69
C ALA A 196 -33.37 -43.65 35.89
N ASP A 197 -32.38 -42.77 35.85
CA ASP A 197 -32.09 -41.66 34.95
C ASP A 197 -33.22 -40.74 34.42
N PRO A 198 -33.01 -39.41 34.40
CA PRO A 198 -33.94 -38.50 33.75
C PRO A 198 -34.08 -38.92 32.29
N VAL A 199 -35.32 -39.17 31.85
CA VAL A 199 -35.65 -39.61 30.49
C VAL A 199 -35.01 -38.63 29.50
N GLY A 200 -33.89 -39.04 28.89
CA GLY A 200 -33.16 -38.25 27.91
C GLY A 200 -34.05 -38.01 26.70
N VAL A 201 -33.99 -36.80 26.16
CA VAL A 201 -34.65 -36.48 24.88
C VAL A 201 -33.97 -37.33 23.80
N THR A 202 -34.70 -38.27 23.20
CA THR A 202 -34.18 -39.13 22.13
C THR A 202 -34.86 -38.85 20.80
N ASP A 203 -34.12 -38.86 19.70
CA ASP A 203 -34.69 -38.84 18.35
C ASP A 203 -35.46 -40.14 18.03
N ILE A 204 -36.16 -40.22 16.89
CA ILE A 204 -36.92 -41.37 16.39
C ILE A 204 -36.10 -42.67 16.33
N TYR A 205 -34.78 -42.57 16.30
CA TYR A 205 -33.83 -43.69 16.32
C TYR A 205 -33.24 -44.02 17.70
N GLY A 206 -33.68 -43.35 18.78
CA GLY A 206 -33.25 -43.63 20.15
C GLY A 206 -31.90 -43.01 20.56
N PHE A 207 -31.32 -42.13 19.74
CA PHE A 207 -30.09 -41.42 20.08
C PHE A 207 -30.36 -40.16 20.93
N PRO A 208 -29.48 -39.80 21.89
CA PRO A 208 -29.58 -38.56 22.65
C PRO A 208 -29.61 -37.34 21.72
N PHE A 209 -30.50 -36.39 22.00
CA PHE A 209 -30.68 -35.18 21.23
C PHE A 209 -29.54 -34.18 21.49
N GLU A 210 -28.47 -34.26 20.69
CA GLU A 210 -27.25 -33.44 20.84
C GLU A 210 -27.00 -32.46 19.68
N ARG A 211 -27.84 -32.48 18.65
CA ARG A 211 -27.70 -31.64 17.45
C ARG A 211 -28.93 -30.78 17.26
N MET A 212 -28.74 -29.56 16.74
CA MET A 212 -29.81 -28.64 16.36
C MET A 212 -29.62 -28.22 14.91
N GLU A 213 -30.65 -28.42 14.08
CA GLU A 213 -30.66 -28.01 12.67
C GLU A 213 -31.88 -27.11 12.40
N PRO A 214 -31.79 -26.15 11.46
CA PRO A 214 -32.91 -25.28 11.13
C PRO A 214 -34.16 -26.04 10.69
N GLY A 215 -35.30 -25.78 11.35
CA GLY A 215 -36.59 -26.42 11.02
C GLY A 215 -36.80 -27.79 11.67
N MET A 216 -35.91 -28.20 12.59
CA MET A 216 -36.03 -29.45 13.30
C MET A 216 -37.05 -29.37 14.45
N PHE A 217 -37.89 -30.40 14.57
CA PHE A 217 -38.81 -30.60 15.69
C PHE A 217 -38.35 -31.79 16.53
N GLY A 218 -38.11 -31.56 17.82
CA GLY A 218 -37.87 -32.63 18.79
C GLY A 218 -39.20 -33.01 19.45
N VAL A 219 -39.70 -34.23 19.21
CA VAL A 219 -40.95 -34.71 19.80
C VAL A 219 -40.65 -35.53 21.06
N LEU A 220 -41.03 -35.03 22.25
CA LEU A 220 -41.02 -35.87 23.46
C LEU A 220 -42.21 -36.83 23.44
N ARG A 221 -42.02 -38.04 24.01
CA ARG A 221 -43.11 -38.99 24.24
C ARG A 221 -44.18 -38.33 25.12
N GLY A 222 -45.44 -38.31 24.65
CA GLY A 222 -46.56 -37.66 25.32
C GLY A 222 -46.65 -36.13 25.11
N GLY A 223 -45.85 -35.58 24.19
CA GLY A 223 -45.83 -34.14 23.93
C GLY A 223 -47.14 -33.61 23.33
N LYS A 224 -47.75 -32.61 23.98
CA LYS A 224 -49.00 -31.94 23.54
C LYS A 224 -48.81 -30.45 23.21
N ASP A 225 -47.73 -29.82 23.67
CA ASP A 225 -47.42 -28.40 23.46
C ASP A 225 -46.05 -28.20 22.79
N ILE A 226 -45.88 -27.19 21.94
CA ILE A 226 -44.64 -26.90 21.20
C ILE A 226 -44.03 -25.60 21.74
N LYS A 227 -42.85 -25.68 22.36
CA LYS A 227 -42.07 -24.50 22.74
C LYS A 227 -40.93 -24.25 21.75
N PHE A 228 -40.89 -23.05 21.18
CA PHE A 228 -39.81 -22.61 20.31
C PHE A 228 -38.67 -21.99 21.11
N ASN A 229 -37.42 -22.18 20.66
CA ASN A 229 -36.31 -21.38 21.15
C ASN A 229 -36.53 -19.90 20.77
N SER A 230 -36.29 -18.99 21.72
CA SER A 230 -36.34 -17.54 21.48
C SER A 230 -34.97 -16.94 21.71
N PRO A 231 -34.03 -17.08 20.75
CA PRO A 231 -32.68 -16.54 20.90
C PRO A 231 -32.72 -15.01 20.97
N ALA A 232 -31.93 -14.44 21.88
CA ALA A 232 -31.92 -13.01 22.13
C ALA A 232 -31.31 -12.24 20.95
N ILE A 233 -32.03 -11.22 20.47
CA ILE A 233 -31.55 -10.34 19.38
C ILE A 233 -30.42 -9.47 19.92
N SER A 234 -29.22 -9.60 19.34
CA SER A 234 -28.10 -8.71 19.65
C SER A 234 -28.21 -7.41 18.83
N ALA A 235 -28.36 -6.29 19.52
CA ALA A 235 -28.32 -4.96 18.91
C ALA A 235 -26.90 -4.37 18.96
N GLY A 236 -26.56 -3.50 18.00
CA GLY A 236 -25.33 -2.69 18.06
C GLY A 236 -24.07 -3.31 17.44
N VAL A 237 -24.19 -4.42 16.69
CA VAL A 237 -23.07 -5.09 16.00
C VAL A 237 -22.31 -4.13 15.08
N GLU A 238 -23.02 -3.31 14.30
CA GLU A 238 -22.42 -2.31 13.41
C GLU A 238 -21.59 -1.28 14.17
N ALA A 239 -22.13 -0.76 15.28
CA ALA A 239 -21.44 0.24 16.11
C ALA A 239 -20.15 -0.32 16.73
N TYR A 240 -20.19 -1.58 17.18
CA TYR A 240 -19.01 -2.28 17.67
C TYR A 240 -17.96 -2.46 16.58
N ILE A 241 -18.34 -3.03 15.42
CA ILE A 241 -17.42 -3.25 14.28
C ILE A 241 -16.81 -1.93 13.83
N ARG A 242 -17.61 -0.87 13.68
CA ARG A 242 -17.12 0.47 13.32
C ARG A 242 -16.11 1.00 14.33
N THR A 243 -16.36 0.81 15.63
CA THR A 243 -15.43 1.25 16.68
C THR A 243 -14.11 0.48 16.62
N ARG A 244 -14.15 -0.84 16.40
CA ARG A 244 -12.94 -1.67 16.21
C ARG A 244 -12.17 -1.26 14.95
N GLN A 245 -12.86 -1.07 13.84
CA GLN A 245 -12.22 -0.59 12.59
C GLN A 245 -11.60 0.80 12.77
N ARG A 246 -12.19 1.72 13.54
CA ARG A 246 -11.57 3.02 13.85
C ARG A 246 -10.29 2.88 14.67
N SER A 247 -10.27 1.97 15.64
CA SER A 247 -9.07 1.64 16.43
C SER A 247 -7.96 1.09 15.52
N ILE A 248 -8.30 0.15 14.64
CA ILE A 248 -7.38 -0.41 13.64
C ILE A 248 -6.86 0.69 12.71
N ALA A 249 -7.74 1.54 12.16
CA ALA A 249 -7.39 2.66 11.29
C ALA A 249 -6.37 3.60 11.92
N ALA A 250 -6.58 3.96 13.19
CA ALA A 250 -5.66 4.79 13.97
C ALA A 250 -4.28 4.11 14.12
N GLY A 251 -4.24 2.81 14.41
CA GLY A 251 -2.98 2.09 14.58
C GLY A 251 -2.20 1.83 13.28
N VAL A 252 -2.87 1.73 12.14
CA VAL A 252 -2.23 1.62 10.81
C VAL A 252 -1.91 2.98 10.17
N ARG A 253 -2.26 4.09 10.85
CA ARG A 253 -2.04 5.47 10.38
C ARG A 253 -2.80 5.82 9.09
N MET A 254 -4.00 5.27 8.91
CA MET A 254 -4.88 5.59 7.78
C MET A 254 -6.23 6.14 8.26
N PRO A 255 -6.85 7.08 7.53
CA PRO A 255 -8.23 7.48 7.80
C PRO A 255 -9.19 6.29 7.69
N TYR A 256 -10.16 6.23 8.61
CA TYR A 256 -11.16 5.16 8.65
C TYR A 256 -11.86 5.00 7.29
N GLU A 257 -12.30 6.12 6.72
CA GLU A 257 -13.06 6.18 5.47
C GLU A 257 -12.27 5.61 4.29
N ILE A 258 -10.95 5.84 4.26
CA ILE A 258 -10.06 5.34 3.19
C ILE A 258 -9.78 3.85 3.39
N MET A 259 -9.61 3.42 4.65
CA MET A 259 -9.35 2.03 4.97
C MET A 259 -10.56 1.12 4.71
N THR A 260 -11.78 1.58 5.04
CA THR A 260 -13.01 0.77 4.97
C THR A 260 -13.85 1.06 3.73
N GLY A 261 -13.68 2.22 3.11
CA GLY A 261 -14.59 2.73 2.08
C GLY A 261 -15.93 3.23 2.61
N ASP A 262 -16.13 3.28 3.94
CA ASP A 262 -17.35 3.80 4.56
C ASP A 262 -17.25 5.32 4.79
N PHE A 263 -17.89 6.08 3.91
CA PHE A 263 -18.01 7.55 4.01
C PHE A 263 -19.33 8.01 4.63
N SER A 264 -20.17 7.11 5.17
CA SER A 264 -21.53 7.43 5.62
C SER A 264 -21.59 8.49 6.74
N GLN A 265 -20.56 8.57 7.58
CA GLN A 265 -20.45 9.57 8.67
C GLN A 265 -19.48 10.71 8.36
N ALA A 266 -18.89 10.75 7.16
CA ALA A 266 -17.94 11.78 6.77
C ALA A 266 -18.66 13.02 6.25
N ASN A 267 -18.22 14.20 6.67
CA ASN A 267 -18.60 15.46 6.04
C ASN A 267 -17.41 16.02 5.22
N PHE A 268 -17.69 16.97 4.32
CA PHE A 268 -16.66 17.51 3.43
C PHE A 268 -15.42 18.05 4.16
N ALA A 269 -15.60 18.80 5.26
CA ALA A 269 -14.50 19.39 6.00
C ALA A 269 -13.64 18.35 6.74
N SER A 270 -14.28 17.40 7.44
CA SER A 270 -13.60 16.29 8.11
C SER A 270 -12.90 15.34 7.14
N GLY A 271 -13.54 15.04 6.00
CA GLY A 271 -12.95 14.25 4.93
C GLY A 271 -11.72 14.92 4.33
N LYS A 272 -11.78 16.23 4.04
CA LYS A 272 -10.62 16.99 3.53
C LYS A 272 -9.48 17.03 4.54
N LEU A 273 -9.78 17.23 5.84
CA LEU A 273 -8.77 17.21 6.89
C LEU A 273 -8.08 15.83 7.02
N GLY A 274 -8.87 14.74 7.00
CA GLY A 274 -8.35 13.38 7.06
C GLY A 274 -7.48 13.02 5.86
N LEU A 275 -7.91 13.38 4.65
CA LEU A 275 -7.13 13.19 3.42
C LEU A 275 -5.82 13.97 3.45
N LEU A 276 -5.84 15.24 3.87
CA LEU A 276 -4.63 16.07 3.98
C LEU A 276 -3.62 15.44 4.96
N ALA A 277 -4.08 15.00 6.14
CA ALA A 277 -3.22 14.35 7.12
C ALA A 277 -2.59 13.06 6.57
N TYR A 278 -3.36 12.28 5.81
CA TYR A 278 -2.85 11.07 5.15
C TYR A 278 -1.85 11.38 4.02
N GLN A 279 -2.12 12.41 3.22
CA GLN A 279 -1.20 12.88 2.17
C GLN A 279 0.15 13.30 2.76
N ASN A 280 0.14 14.08 3.84
CA ASN A 280 1.36 14.46 4.57
C ASN A 280 2.13 13.24 5.09
N PHE A 281 1.42 12.21 5.57
CA PHE A 281 2.06 10.95 5.97
C PHE A 281 2.73 10.24 4.79
N VAL A 282 2.06 10.15 3.63
CA VAL A 282 2.63 9.57 2.41
C VAL A 282 3.86 10.37 1.95
N GLU A 283 3.81 11.70 2.01
CA GLU A 283 4.95 12.56 1.67
C GLU A 283 6.14 12.31 2.61
N ILE A 284 5.92 12.18 3.92
CA ILE A 284 6.98 11.83 4.87
C ILE A 284 7.65 10.52 4.43
N VAL A 285 6.86 9.50 4.11
CA VAL A 285 7.37 8.19 3.68
C VAL A 285 8.17 8.29 2.38
N GLN A 286 7.69 9.05 1.40
CA GLN A 286 8.38 9.27 0.13
C GLN A 286 9.72 9.99 0.34
N TRP A 287 9.71 11.14 1.02
CA TRP A 287 10.87 12.02 1.15
C TRP A 287 11.90 11.56 2.17
N HIS A 288 11.49 10.82 3.21
CA HIS A 288 12.39 10.40 4.28
C HIS A 288 12.87 8.95 4.14
N PHE A 289 12.12 8.08 3.45
CA PHE A 289 12.45 6.66 3.33
C PHE A 289 12.69 6.27 1.86
N ILE A 290 11.66 6.33 1.00
CA ILE A 290 11.73 5.75 -0.35
C ILE A 290 12.78 6.45 -1.21
N ILE A 291 12.72 7.78 -1.32
CA ILE A 291 13.64 8.57 -2.16
C ILE A 291 15.10 8.43 -1.66
N PRO A 292 15.44 8.77 -0.41
CA PRO A 292 16.83 8.76 0.04
C PRO A 292 17.42 7.35 0.19
N MET A 293 16.66 6.37 0.67
CA MET A 293 17.20 5.03 0.95
C MET A 293 17.26 4.14 -0.29
N VAL A 294 16.42 4.40 -1.31
CA VAL A 294 16.33 3.54 -2.49
C VAL A 294 16.56 4.31 -3.78
N LEU A 295 15.74 5.32 -4.09
CA LEU A 295 15.76 5.94 -5.42
C LEU A 295 17.08 6.67 -5.69
N GLN A 296 17.63 7.37 -4.69
CA GLN A 296 18.93 8.01 -4.79
C GLN A 296 20.07 6.99 -4.99
N LYS A 297 20.04 5.85 -4.28
CA LYS A 297 21.02 4.77 -4.48
C LYS A 297 20.91 4.16 -5.88
N ILE A 298 19.70 3.89 -6.34
CA ILE A 298 19.46 3.37 -7.69
C ILE A 298 19.98 4.35 -8.75
N TRP A 299 19.74 5.65 -8.58
CA TRP A 299 20.29 6.66 -9.48
C TRP A 299 21.81 6.63 -9.53
N GLY A 300 22.46 6.58 -8.35
CA GLY A 300 23.91 6.45 -8.27
C GLY A 300 24.44 5.20 -8.98
N TRP A 301 23.78 4.06 -8.80
CA TRP A 301 24.13 2.83 -9.52
C TRP A 301 23.91 2.92 -11.03
N PHE A 302 22.81 3.55 -11.46
CA PHE A 302 22.49 3.77 -12.86
C PHE A 302 23.54 4.66 -13.53
N ILE A 303 23.89 5.80 -12.92
CA ILE A 303 24.93 6.69 -13.43
C ILE A 303 26.29 5.98 -13.46
N GLN A 304 26.66 5.27 -12.41
CA GLN A 304 27.91 4.50 -12.39
C GLN A 304 27.96 3.48 -13.53
N ALA A 305 26.88 2.71 -13.73
CA ALA A 305 26.80 1.71 -14.79
C ALA A 305 26.83 2.36 -16.19
N ALA A 306 26.13 3.47 -16.39
CA ALA A 306 26.10 4.20 -17.66
C ALA A 306 27.46 4.84 -18.00
N ILE A 307 28.21 5.34 -17.01
CA ILE A 307 29.58 5.85 -17.19
C ILE A 307 30.52 4.69 -17.57
N LEU A 308 30.43 3.55 -16.89
CA LEU A 308 31.25 2.36 -17.19
C LEU A 308 30.89 1.75 -18.56
N ASP A 309 29.63 1.87 -18.97
CA ASP A 309 29.19 1.49 -20.31
C ASP A 309 29.65 2.49 -21.39
N GLY A 310 29.93 3.73 -21.01
CA GLY A 310 30.27 4.81 -21.92
C GLY A 310 29.06 5.41 -22.63
N SER A 311 27.83 5.09 -22.19
CA SER A 311 26.60 5.70 -22.70
C SER A 311 26.42 7.15 -22.22
N ILE A 312 27.12 7.55 -21.15
CA ILE A 312 27.24 8.94 -20.71
C ILE A 312 28.71 9.34 -20.44
N PRO A 313 29.07 10.63 -20.55
CA PRO A 313 30.44 11.10 -20.30
C PRO A 313 30.89 10.87 -18.86
N LYS A 314 32.18 10.60 -18.65
CA LYS A 314 32.79 10.48 -17.31
C LYS A 314 32.67 11.74 -16.45
N THR A 315 32.51 12.90 -17.09
CA THR A 315 32.35 14.21 -16.42
C THR A 315 30.91 14.51 -16.04
N TRP A 316 29.97 13.59 -16.28
CA TRP A 316 28.57 13.79 -15.93
C TRP A 316 28.41 13.83 -14.41
N ASN A 317 27.95 14.96 -13.88
CA ASN A 317 27.78 15.19 -12.44
C ASN A 317 26.47 15.93 -12.11
N GLU A 318 25.44 15.76 -12.93
CA GLU A 318 24.13 16.34 -12.65
C GLU A 318 23.41 15.52 -11.57
N GLU A 319 22.95 16.21 -10.52
CA GLU A 319 22.12 15.62 -9.48
C GLU A 319 20.72 15.34 -10.02
N VAL A 320 20.08 14.29 -9.49
CA VAL A 320 18.68 13.99 -9.80
C VAL A 320 17.78 14.62 -8.74
N GLU A 321 16.76 15.32 -9.21
CA GLU A 321 15.62 15.69 -8.40
C GLU A 321 14.49 14.68 -8.66
N TRP A 322 14.07 14.00 -7.60
CA TRP A 322 12.94 13.07 -7.65
C TRP A 322 11.66 13.84 -7.34
N VAL A 323 10.67 13.67 -8.20
CA VAL A 323 9.36 14.32 -8.04
C VAL A 323 8.28 13.24 -7.94
N PRO A 324 7.56 13.15 -6.80
CA PRO A 324 6.42 12.26 -6.67
C PRO A 324 5.28 12.61 -7.64
N PRO A 325 4.37 11.67 -7.95
CA PRO A 325 3.23 11.93 -8.82
C PRO A 325 2.24 12.91 -8.18
N GLU A 326 1.46 13.61 -9.01
CA GLU A 326 0.41 14.53 -8.56
C GLU A 326 -0.62 13.84 -7.67
N VAL A 327 -0.96 14.49 -6.56
CA VAL A 327 -2.07 14.10 -5.71
C VAL A 327 -3.35 14.76 -6.23
N ALA A 328 -4.31 13.95 -6.65
CA ALA A 328 -5.59 14.46 -7.13
C ALA A 328 -6.36 15.17 -6.00
N SER A 329 -6.68 16.44 -6.21
CA SER A 329 -7.57 17.18 -5.31
C SER A 329 -9.04 17.10 -5.74
N ILE A 330 -9.93 17.13 -4.75
CA ILE A 330 -11.39 17.22 -4.93
C ILE A 330 -11.78 18.62 -5.42
N THR A 331 -11.07 19.66 -4.97
CA THR A 331 -11.38 21.08 -5.25
C THR A 331 -10.41 21.71 -6.24
N ARG A 332 -10.14 21.03 -7.36
CA ARG A 332 -9.12 21.46 -8.35
C ARG A 332 -9.23 22.92 -8.79
N LEU A 333 -10.45 23.45 -8.95
CA LEU A 333 -10.65 24.84 -9.38
C LEU A 333 -10.18 25.84 -8.32
N ASP A 334 -10.46 25.57 -7.04
CA ASP A 334 -10.07 26.45 -5.94
C ASP A 334 -8.56 26.36 -5.71
N ASP A 335 -7.98 25.17 -5.85
CA ASP A 335 -6.53 24.98 -5.73
C ASP A 335 -5.78 25.68 -6.87
N ALA A 336 -6.26 25.56 -8.13
CA ALA A 336 -5.66 26.28 -9.26
C ALA A 336 -5.76 27.81 -9.12
N ARG A 337 -6.86 28.31 -8.54
CA ARG A 337 -7.01 29.74 -8.21
C ARG A 337 -6.04 30.14 -7.09
N ALA A 338 -5.86 29.30 -6.08
CA ALA A 338 -4.90 29.53 -5.02
C ALA A 338 -3.48 29.60 -5.58
N ASP A 339 -3.07 28.62 -6.39
CA ASP A 339 -1.75 28.59 -7.04
C ASP A 339 -1.50 29.84 -7.88
N LEU A 340 -2.50 30.30 -8.65
CA LEU A 340 -2.38 31.53 -9.42
C LEU A 340 -2.18 32.76 -8.54
N ILE A 341 -2.89 32.87 -7.42
CA ILE A 341 -2.72 33.97 -6.46
C ILE A 341 -1.34 33.88 -5.81
N GLU A 342 -0.91 32.69 -5.38
CA GLU A 342 0.38 32.45 -4.75
C GLU A 342 1.56 32.78 -5.68
N MET A 343 1.46 32.45 -6.97
CA MET A 343 2.43 32.88 -7.99
C MET A 343 2.44 34.40 -8.15
N ARG A 344 1.28 35.06 -8.18
CA ARG A 344 1.19 36.52 -8.34
C ARG A 344 1.78 37.30 -7.16
N ILE A 345 1.63 36.80 -5.94
CA ILE A 345 2.23 37.42 -4.75
C ILE A 345 3.69 37.00 -4.54
N GLY A 346 4.24 36.16 -5.41
CA GLY A 346 5.63 35.68 -5.34
C GLY A 346 5.88 34.64 -4.24
N LYS A 347 4.85 33.96 -3.73
CA LYS A 347 4.98 32.88 -2.75
C LYS A 347 5.49 31.58 -3.38
N ARG A 348 5.04 31.27 -4.60
CA ARG A 348 5.43 30.07 -5.37
C ARG A 348 5.94 30.46 -6.75
N SER A 349 6.84 29.65 -7.30
CA SER A 349 7.29 29.80 -8.70
C SER A 349 6.45 28.95 -9.66
N PRO A 350 6.34 29.32 -10.95
CA PRO A 350 5.69 28.47 -11.96
C PRO A 350 6.31 27.08 -12.06
N GLN A 351 7.63 26.99 -11.90
CA GLN A 351 8.36 25.72 -11.91
C GLN A 351 7.92 24.83 -10.76
N GLU A 352 7.79 25.38 -9.55
CA GLU A 352 7.36 24.63 -8.37
C GLU A 352 5.90 24.14 -8.52
N VAL A 353 5.01 24.97 -9.07
CA VAL A 353 3.62 24.57 -9.34
C VAL A 353 3.58 23.41 -10.34
N ILE A 354 4.34 23.49 -11.43
CA ILE A 354 4.43 22.39 -12.41
C ILE A 354 5.07 21.15 -11.77
N ALA A 355 6.15 21.31 -11.02
CA ALA A 355 6.81 20.20 -10.34
C ALA A 355 5.86 19.50 -9.35
N SER A 356 4.97 20.22 -8.67
CA SER A 356 3.97 19.58 -7.79
C SER A 356 2.98 18.66 -8.51
N THR A 357 2.92 18.71 -9.85
CA THR A 357 2.15 17.76 -10.67
C THR A 357 2.94 16.49 -11.05
N GLY A 358 4.16 16.31 -10.52
CA GLY A 358 5.04 15.19 -10.89
C GLY A 358 5.72 15.35 -12.25
N ARG A 359 5.73 16.56 -12.81
CA ARG A 359 6.21 16.86 -14.16
C ARG A 359 7.44 17.75 -14.10
N ASP A 360 8.41 17.50 -14.97
CA ASP A 360 9.55 18.41 -15.15
C ASP A 360 9.08 19.74 -15.79
N PRO A 361 9.30 20.90 -15.14
CA PRO A 361 8.88 22.19 -15.66
C PRO A 361 9.43 22.53 -17.04
N MET A 362 10.69 22.16 -17.31
CA MET A 362 11.32 22.46 -18.59
C MET A 362 10.74 21.60 -19.71
N THR A 363 10.42 20.33 -19.43
CA THR A 363 9.69 19.47 -20.36
C THR A 363 8.32 20.06 -20.68
N VAL A 364 7.55 20.50 -19.68
CA VAL A 364 6.23 21.11 -19.91
C VAL A 364 6.32 22.39 -20.74
N LEU A 365 7.30 23.25 -20.45
CA LEU A 365 7.54 24.46 -21.26
C LEU A 365 7.83 24.13 -22.73
N ASN A 366 8.67 23.12 -22.97
CA ASN A 366 8.99 22.67 -24.33
C ASN A 366 7.78 22.07 -25.05
N GLU A 367 6.92 21.32 -24.35
CA GLU A 367 5.65 20.81 -24.90
C GLU A 367 4.73 21.95 -25.32
N PHE A 368 4.59 22.99 -24.48
CA PHE A 368 3.81 24.17 -24.81
C PHE A 368 4.36 24.89 -26.05
N ASP A 369 5.68 25.11 -26.14
CA ASP A 369 6.30 25.75 -27.31
C ASP A 369 6.05 24.94 -28.60
N GLN A 370 6.29 23.62 -28.55
CA GLN A 370 6.07 22.73 -29.69
C GLN A 370 4.59 22.70 -30.11
N TRP A 371 3.68 22.61 -29.15
CA TRP A 371 2.24 22.61 -29.40
C TRP A 371 1.81 23.92 -30.06
N ASN A 372 2.22 25.04 -29.49
CA ASN A 372 1.93 26.38 -30.00
C ASN A 372 2.43 26.58 -31.43
N GLN A 373 3.67 26.18 -31.73
CA GLN A 373 4.22 26.22 -33.09
C GLN A 373 3.46 25.30 -34.06
N ALA A 374 2.98 24.14 -33.59
CA ALA A 374 2.17 23.24 -34.41
C ALA A 374 0.81 23.84 -34.73
N VAL A 375 0.16 24.48 -33.75
CA VAL A 375 -1.12 25.18 -33.90
C VAL A 375 -0.99 26.34 -34.90
N ASP A 376 0.05 27.17 -34.77
CA ASP A 376 0.31 28.30 -35.68
C ASP A 376 0.53 27.86 -37.14
N LYS A 377 1.03 26.63 -37.37
CA LYS A 377 1.22 26.04 -38.70
C LYS A 377 -0.07 25.46 -39.32
N THR A 378 -1.15 25.34 -38.55
CA THR A 378 -2.42 24.80 -39.08
C THR A 378 -3.04 25.75 -40.10
N ALA A 379 -3.59 25.20 -41.20
CA ALA A 379 -4.19 26.02 -42.26
C ALA A 379 -5.40 26.83 -41.78
N SER A 380 -6.15 26.31 -40.82
CA SER A 380 -7.30 26.98 -40.20
C SER A 380 -6.91 28.04 -39.16
N LYS A 381 -5.62 28.11 -38.75
CA LYS A 381 -5.11 28.99 -37.70
C LYS A 381 -5.97 28.92 -36.43
N VAL A 382 -6.16 27.69 -35.93
CA VAL A 382 -7.01 27.43 -34.75
C VAL A 382 -6.52 28.29 -33.57
N VAL A 383 -7.46 28.91 -32.86
CA VAL A 383 -7.16 29.72 -31.68
C VAL A 383 -7.82 29.05 -30.47
N PHE A 384 -7.02 28.75 -29.46
CA PHE A 384 -7.48 28.20 -28.18
C PHE A 384 -7.57 29.31 -27.13
N ASP A 385 -8.57 29.24 -26.27
CA ASP A 385 -8.73 30.12 -25.09
C ASP A 385 -7.62 29.94 -24.05
N SER A 386 -6.97 28.77 -24.06
CA SER A 386 -5.83 28.43 -23.22
C SER A 386 -4.51 29.10 -23.61
N ASP A 387 -4.43 29.79 -24.76
CA ASP A 387 -3.22 30.50 -25.20
C ASP A 387 -3.28 32.00 -24.83
N PRO A 388 -2.66 32.42 -23.71
CA PRO A 388 -2.67 33.81 -23.29
C PRO A 388 -1.91 34.75 -24.24
N ARG A 389 -1.15 34.23 -25.22
CA ARG A 389 -0.46 35.04 -26.23
C ARG A 389 -1.42 35.61 -27.28
N LYS A 390 -2.58 34.98 -27.46
CA LYS A 390 -3.57 35.31 -28.50
C LYS A 390 -4.92 35.73 -27.94
N VAL A 391 -5.29 35.27 -26.74
CA VAL A 391 -6.63 35.46 -26.17
C VAL A 391 -6.52 35.88 -24.70
N THR A 392 -7.44 36.75 -24.25
CA THR A 392 -7.61 37.08 -22.82
C THR A 392 -8.39 36.00 -22.10
N SER A 393 -8.42 36.03 -20.76
CA SER A 393 -9.22 35.09 -19.96
C SER A 393 -10.73 35.13 -20.24
N GLN A 394 -11.23 36.16 -20.92
CA GLN A 394 -12.63 36.29 -21.35
C GLN A 394 -12.88 35.87 -22.80
N GLY A 395 -11.88 35.28 -23.48
CA GLY A 395 -12.03 34.86 -24.87
C GLY A 395 -11.84 35.97 -25.91
N GLN A 396 -11.49 37.19 -25.50
CA GLN A 396 -11.25 38.30 -26.44
C GLN A 396 -9.84 38.23 -27.02
N SER A 397 -9.68 38.51 -28.33
CA SER A 397 -8.36 38.50 -28.98
C SER A 397 -7.43 39.58 -28.41
N GLN A 398 -6.20 39.20 -28.10
CA GLN A 398 -5.14 40.12 -27.74
C GLN A 398 -4.40 40.54 -29.01
N TRP A 399 -4.57 41.80 -29.41
CA TRP A 399 -3.73 42.41 -30.43
C TRP A 399 -2.43 42.84 -29.77
N VAL A 400 -1.35 42.10 -30.02
CA VAL A 400 -0.01 42.61 -29.75
C VAL A 400 0.23 43.71 -30.78
N GLN A 401 0.23 44.96 -30.32
CA GLN A 401 0.63 46.09 -31.15
C GLN A 401 2.14 45.94 -31.40
N GLU A 402 2.52 45.31 -32.53
CA GLU A 402 3.88 45.44 -33.04
C GLU A 402 4.11 46.93 -33.25
N GLY A 403 5.07 47.50 -32.50
CA GLY A 403 5.36 48.92 -32.54
C GLY A 403 5.65 49.35 -33.98
N ASP A 404 4.84 50.28 -34.49
CA ASP A 404 5.11 50.99 -35.73
C ASP A 404 6.52 51.59 -35.66
N SER A 405 7.45 51.05 -36.44
CA SER A 405 8.69 51.75 -36.81
C SER A 405 8.31 52.87 -37.78
N ASN A 406 7.68 53.93 -37.27
CA ASN A 406 7.32 55.09 -38.06
C ASN A 406 8.57 55.96 -38.26
N THR A 407 9.42 55.58 -39.21
CA THR A 407 10.42 56.46 -39.81
C THR A 407 9.71 57.47 -40.73
N GLY A 408 9.02 58.43 -40.14
CA GLY A 408 8.44 59.59 -40.82
C GLY A 408 9.19 60.85 -40.44
N GLY A 409 10.35 61.07 -41.05
CA GLY A 409 11.18 62.25 -40.82
C GLY A 409 10.45 63.54 -41.18
N SER A 410 10.28 64.42 -40.18
CA SER A 410 9.92 65.81 -40.39
C SER A 410 11.12 66.56 -40.97
N ASN A 411 10.98 67.14 -42.16
CA ASN A 411 11.86 68.23 -42.58
C ASN A 411 11.14 69.27 -43.46
N ALA A 412 10.90 70.43 -42.83
CA ALA A 412 10.79 71.80 -43.37
C ALA A 412 9.58 72.13 -44.29
N LYS A 413 8.92 73.30 -44.20
CA LYS A 413 9.41 74.66 -43.90
C LYS A 413 8.31 75.54 -43.26
N SER A 414 8.74 76.45 -42.38
CA SER A 414 8.01 77.69 -42.01
C SER A 414 7.85 78.64 -43.20
N PRO A 415 6.84 79.53 -43.13
CA PRO A 415 7.03 80.97 -43.26
C PRO A 415 7.25 81.62 -41.89
#